data_AF-A0A9W5TDB3-F1
#
_entry.id   AF-A0A9W5TDB3-F1
#
_cell.length_a   1.000
_cell.length_b   1.000
_cell.length_c   1.000
_cell.angle_alpha   90.00
_cell.angle_beta   90.00
_cell.angle_gamma   90.00
#
_symmetry.space_group_name_H-M   'P 1'
#
loop_
_entity.id
_entity.type
_entity.pdbx_description
1 polymer ?
#
loop_
_entity_poly.entity_id
_entity_poly.type
_entity_poly.pdbx_seq_one_letter_code
_entity_poly.pdbx_strand_id
1 'polypeptide(L)'
;MADIADRVVFERHKCSRQAKESIRSLGSKGVSDIFSMLAGSNSQAVNNLDNIWTVSVISYSCAASGISIPTEVLLGYINAVYKQMSQLLQGGGSTITTLDNTEETVLHRLSETFGLLLLSAAELGLFNNLKQITNELLHQPLLDKFLHHSSGSCINAVAFVDANDSMYSSMNDTALVNAILESLSNKEMSLTTRDLFYAKLWVTRVGTMAPQNVIHSFVQNVVMLDHVSELVGAATDAETSVFTKLREQHRDVDMDFLTLEPFVFPLVSSMSKELYEPDHAECYFDQDARTWKREYLNWRKMTADSNGWKVVDIIL
;
A
#
# COMPACT_ATOMS: atom_id res chain seq x y z
N MET A 1 11.34 -11.77 -4.08
CA MET A 1 10.75 -10.75 -3.19
C MET A 1 10.37 -9.47 -3.92
N ALA A 2 11.24 -8.85 -4.74
CA ALA A 2 10.86 -7.67 -5.53
C ALA A 2 9.67 -7.94 -6.49
N ASP A 3 9.71 -9.03 -7.27
CA ASP A 3 8.57 -9.44 -8.13
C ASP A 3 7.26 -9.68 -7.33
N ILE A 4 7.39 -10.19 -6.11
CA ILE A 4 6.25 -10.37 -5.19
C ILE A 4 5.72 -9.00 -4.78
N ALA A 5 6.59 -8.05 -4.43
CA ALA A 5 6.20 -6.70 -4.03
C ALA A 5 5.45 -5.91 -5.12
N ASP A 6 5.67 -6.20 -6.40
CA ASP A 6 4.94 -5.51 -7.47
C ASP A 6 3.59 -6.18 -7.79
N ARG A 7 3.49 -7.50 -7.62
CA ARG A 7 2.30 -8.28 -8.02
C ARG A 7 1.36 -8.61 -6.86
N VAL A 8 1.83 -8.52 -5.62
CA VAL A 8 1.07 -8.98 -4.45
C VAL A 8 -0.29 -8.32 -4.34
N VAL A 9 -0.45 -7.04 -4.72
CA VAL A 9 -1.76 -6.37 -4.66
C VAL A 9 -2.81 -6.96 -5.60
N PHE A 10 -2.39 -7.63 -6.68
CA PHE A 10 -3.26 -8.25 -7.70
C PHE A 10 -3.37 -9.77 -7.55
N GLU A 11 -2.29 -10.45 -7.15
CA GLU A 11 -2.23 -11.91 -7.01
C GLU A 11 -2.02 -12.33 -5.55
N ARG A 12 -2.77 -11.72 -4.62
CA ARG A 12 -2.54 -11.86 -3.15
C ARG A 12 -2.38 -13.31 -2.71
N HIS A 13 -3.23 -14.23 -3.16
CA HIS A 13 -3.17 -15.64 -2.78
C HIS A 13 -1.84 -16.31 -3.20
N LYS A 14 -1.48 -16.20 -4.48
CA LYS A 14 -0.28 -16.81 -5.06
C LYS A 14 1.00 -16.19 -4.50
N CYS A 15 1.02 -14.85 -4.42
CA CYS A 15 2.15 -14.10 -3.89
C CYS A 15 2.36 -14.35 -2.38
N SER A 16 1.29 -14.50 -1.59
CA SER A 16 1.41 -14.78 -0.16
C SER A 16 2.06 -16.14 0.13
N ARG A 17 1.78 -17.15 -0.70
CA ARG A 17 2.43 -18.48 -0.59
C ARG A 17 3.92 -18.38 -0.92
N GLN A 18 4.26 -17.73 -2.03
CA GLN A 18 5.64 -17.52 -2.46
C GLN A 18 6.45 -16.69 -1.46
N ALA A 19 5.84 -15.68 -0.83
CA ALA A 19 6.50 -14.86 0.19
C ALA A 19 6.94 -15.70 1.39
N LYS A 20 6.13 -16.68 1.81
CA LYS A 20 6.43 -17.54 2.96
C LYS A 20 7.48 -18.58 2.64
N GLU A 21 7.42 -19.17 1.46
CA GLU A 21 8.48 -20.06 0.96
C GLU A 21 9.81 -19.31 0.89
N SER A 22 9.79 -18.06 0.41
CA SER A 22 10.97 -17.19 0.38
C SER A 22 11.53 -16.92 1.78
N ILE A 23 10.69 -16.55 2.76
CA ILE A 23 11.14 -16.33 4.15
C ILE A 23 11.70 -17.61 4.78
N ARG A 24 11.04 -18.76 4.57
CA ARG A 24 11.52 -20.06 5.08
C ARG A 24 12.86 -20.44 4.46
N SER A 25 13.05 -20.16 3.16
CA SER A 25 14.30 -20.45 2.45
C SER A 25 15.49 -19.63 2.94
N LEU A 26 15.24 -18.48 3.58
CA LEU A 26 16.28 -17.64 4.20
C LEU A 26 16.81 -18.21 5.53
N GLY A 27 16.30 -19.35 5.99
CA GLY A 27 16.78 -20.03 7.22
C GLY A 27 16.33 -19.37 8.53
N SER A 28 15.55 -18.29 8.45
CA SER A 28 14.98 -17.56 9.59
C SER A 28 13.72 -18.24 10.15
N LYS A 29 13.50 -18.18 11.47
CA LYS A 29 12.24 -18.61 12.10
C LYS A 29 11.13 -17.56 11.92
N GLY A 30 11.47 -16.33 11.53
CA GLY A 30 10.51 -15.28 11.16
C GLY A 30 11.16 -14.00 10.65
N VAL A 31 10.34 -13.01 10.31
CA VAL A 31 10.77 -11.70 9.77
C VAL A 31 11.72 -10.96 10.72
N SER A 32 11.53 -11.12 12.03
CA SER A 32 12.40 -10.54 13.06
C SER A 32 13.86 -11.01 12.95
N ASP A 33 14.09 -12.28 12.60
CA ASP A 33 15.44 -12.83 12.45
C ASP A 33 16.11 -12.26 11.20
N ILE A 34 15.35 -12.09 10.11
CA ILE A 34 15.84 -11.46 8.87
C ILE A 34 16.29 -10.03 9.15
N PHE A 35 15.47 -9.25 9.86
CA PHE A 35 15.84 -7.87 10.21
C PHE A 35 17.05 -7.81 11.15
N SER A 36 17.18 -8.77 12.06
CA SER A 36 18.36 -8.88 12.94
C SER A 36 19.62 -9.24 12.14
N MET A 37 19.51 -10.13 11.14
CA MET A 37 20.62 -10.47 10.24
C MET A 37 21.03 -9.29 9.35
N LEU A 38 20.06 -8.55 8.80
CA LEU A 38 20.32 -7.39 7.93
C LEU A 38 20.82 -6.16 8.70
N ALA A 39 20.45 -6.04 9.97
CA ALA A 39 20.95 -4.98 10.83
C ALA A 39 22.42 -5.17 11.22
N GLY A 40 22.90 -6.41 11.27
CA GLY A 40 24.22 -6.74 11.79
C GLY A 40 24.35 -6.40 13.29
N SER A 41 25.53 -6.67 13.87
CA SER A 41 25.80 -6.44 15.30
C SER A 41 25.80 -4.96 15.73
N ASN A 42 25.59 -4.02 14.81
CA ASN A 42 25.71 -2.58 15.04
C ASN A 42 24.54 -1.82 14.41
N SER A 43 24.09 -0.77 15.09
CA SER A 43 23.05 0.19 14.74
C SER A 43 23.25 0.98 13.43
N GLN A 44 24.11 0.51 12.51
CA GLN A 44 24.44 1.13 11.23
C GLN A 44 23.65 0.57 10.03
N ALA A 45 22.63 -0.26 10.27
CA ALA A 45 21.76 -0.83 9.23
C ALA A 45 21.19 0.22 8.25
N VAL A 46 20.96 1.44 8.74
CA VAL A 46 20.39 2.57 7.97
C VAL A 46 21.46 3.39 7.22
N ASN A 47 22.72 2.98 7.23
CA ASN A 47 23.78 3.65 6.46
C ASN A 47 24.12 2.91 5.15
N ASN A 48 23.48 1.76 4.89
CA ASN A 48 23.67 0.98 3.67
C ASN A 48 22.35 0.91 2.88
N LEU A 49 22.29 1.63 1.75
CA LEU A 49 21.09 1.72 0.91
C LEU A 49 20.58 0.37 0.43
N ASP A 50 21.45 -0.59 0.13
CA ASP A 50 21.04 -1.91 -0.38
C ASP A 50 20.37 -2.75 0.72
N ASN A 51 20.84 -2.61 1.96
CA ASN A 51 20.21 -3.26 3.11
C ASN A 51 18.83 -2.65 3.40
N ILE A 52 18.71 -1.32 3.40
CA ILE A 52 17.44 -0.64 3.67
C ILE A 52 16.44 -0.96 2.55
N TRP A 53 16.88 -0.95 1.29
CA TRP A 53 16.06 -1.38 0.16
C TRP A 53 15.54 -2.81 0.36
N THR A 54 16.43 -3.74 0.69
CA THR A 54 16.05 -5.14 0.96
C THR A 54 15.03 -5.25 2.10
N VAL A 55 15.24 -4.52 3.19
CA VAL A 55 14.29 -4.45 4.31
C VAL A 55 12.94 -3.91 3.85
N SER A 56 12.90 -2.86 3.04
CA SER A 56 11.65 -2.26 2.56
C SER A 56 10.85 -3.20 1.66
N VAL A 57 11.51 -3.91 0.75
CA VAL A 57 10.88 -4.90 -0.13
C VAL A 57 10.32 -6.08 0.66
N ILE A 58 11.09 -6.60 1.63
CA ILE A 58 10.64 -7.68 2.50
C ILE A 58 9.47 -7.21 3.36
N SER A 59 9.56 -6.02 3.95
CA SER A 59 8.50 -5.44 4.79
C SER A 59 7.20 -5.34 4.00
N TYR A 60 7.25 -4.76 2.80
CA TYR A 60 6.06 -4.57 2.01
C TYR A 60 5.45 -5.89 1.57
N SER A 61 6.28 -6.80 1.05
CA SER A 61 5.83 -8.13 0.63
C SER A 61 5.19 -8.88 1.79
N CYS A 62 5.74 -8.78 3.00
CA CYS A 62 5.20 -9.41 4.20
C CYS A 62 3.87 -8.79 4.61
N ALA A 63 3.82 -7.46 4.74
CA ALA A 63 2.62 -6.74 5.16
C ALA A 63 1.46 -6.96 4.20
N ALA A 64 1.70 -6.80 2.89
CA ALA A 64 0.71 -7.04 1.84
C ALA A 64 0.29 -8.52 1.74
N SER A 65 1.11 -9.45 2.23
CA SER A 65 0.82 -10.89 2.35
C SER A 65 0.22 -11.28 3.71
N GLY A 66 -0.02 -10.32 4.62
CA GLY A 66 -0.53 -10.56 5.98
C GLY A 66 0.41 -11.36 6.86
N ILE A 67 1.71 -11.27 6.63
CA ILE A 67 2.75 -11.83 7.49
C ILE A 67 3.08 -10.78 8.54
N SER A 68 3.02 -11.16 9.82
CA SER A 68 3.30 -10.25 10.93
C SER A 68 4.73 -9.70 10.86
N ILE A 69 4.85 -8.39 11.11
CA ILE A 69 6.10 -7.64 11.16
C ILE A 69 6.13 -6.92 12.50
N PRO A 70 7.26 -6.91 13.22
CA PRO A 70 7.39 -6.11 14.44
C PRO A 70 7.19 -4.61 14.14
N THR A 71 6.12 -4.03 14.67
CA THR A 71 5.71 -2.64 14.42
C THR A 71 6.81 -1.65 14.78
N GLU A 72 7.47 -1.85 15.92
CA GLU A 72 8.54 -0.98 16.41
C GLU A 72 9.74 -0.96 15.47
N VAL A 73 10.05 -2.11 14.86
CA VAL A 73 11.15 -2.22 13.90
C VAL A 73 10.79 -1.49 12.61
N LEU A 74 9.59 -1.71 12.08
CA LEU A 74 9.12 -1.03 10.87
C LEU A 74 9.10 0.49 11.04
N LEU A 75 8.52 0.98 12.15
CA LEU A 75 8.49 2.41 12.47
C LEU A 75 9.90 2.97 12.70
N GLY A 76 10.82 2.18 13.26
CA GLY A 76 12.23 2.55 13.41
C GLY A 76 12.89 2.83 12.05
N TYR A 77 12.71 1.95 11.07
CA TYR A 77 13.22 2.15 9.71
C TYR A 77 12.57 3.35 9.02
N ILE A 78 11.25 3.51 9.13
CA ILE A 78 10.52 4.66 8.58
C ILE A 78 11.10 5.98 9.11
N ASN A 79 11.24 6.10 10.43
CA ASN A 79 11.78 7.31 11.05
C ASN A 79 13.22 7.60 10.64
N ALA A 80 14.05 6.55 10.54
CA ALA A 80 15.45 6.71 10.19
C ALA A 80 15.63 7.14 8.72
N VAL A 81 14.88 6.53 7.79
CA VAL A 81 14.86 6.90 6.38
C VAL A 81 14.27 8.30 6.21
N TYR A 82 13.15 8.62 6.88
CA TYR A 82 12.56 9.96 6.86
C TYR A 82 13.57 11.03 7.29
N LYS A 83 14.26 10.82 8.41
CA LYS A 83 15.23 11.78 8.94
C LYS A 83 16.35 12.06 7.94
N GLN A 84 16.89 11.04 7.30
CA GLN A 84 17.93 11.20 6.27
C GLN A 84 17.39 11.91 5.02
N MET A 85 16.20 11.53 4.57
CA MET A 85 15.55 12.14 3.41
C MET A 85 15.25 13.63 3.65
N SER A 86 14.71 13.97 4.83
CA SER A 86 14.42 15.35 5.24
C SER A 86 15.70 16.20 5.33
N GLN A 87 16.80 15.65 5.85
CA GLN A 87 18.10 16.33 5.85
C GLN A 87 18.58 16.66 4.44
N LEU A 88 18.52 15.70 3.52
CA LEU A 88 18.91 15.91 2.12
C LEU A 88 18.03 16.93 1.41
N LEU A 89 16.70 16.86 1.60
CA LEU A 89 15.77 17.86 1.06
C LEU A 89 16.08 19.26 1.61
N GLN A 90 16.54 19.38 2.84
CA GLN A 90 16.92 20.68 3.42
C GLN A 90 18.30 21.18 2.94
N GLY A 91 19.05 20.40 2.17
CA GLY A 91 20.41 20.72 1.74
C GLY A 91 21.48 20.40 2.79
N GLY A 92 21.16 19.53 3.75
CA GLY A 92 22.12 18.93 4.67
C GLY A 92 22.81 17.72 4.03
N GLY A 93 24.08 17.48 4.38
CA GLY A 93 24.84 16.35 3.85
C GLY A 93 24.33 14.98 4.30
N SER A 94 24.53 13.97 3.45
CA SER A 94 24.19 12.57 3.75
C SER A 94 25.15 11.95 4.78
N THR A 95 24.63 11.16 5.73
CA THR A 95 25.45 10.25 6.55
C THR A 95 25.63 8.87 5.90
N ILE A 96 24.98 8.62 4.76
CA ILE A 96 25.06 7.34 4.03
C ILE A 96 26.35 7.32 3.22
N THR A 97 27.22 6.37 3.54
CA THR A 97 28.45 6.12 2.82
C THR A 97 28.17 5.18 1.65
N THR A 98 28.09 5.72 0.44
CA THR A 98 28.32 4.93 -0.78
C THR A 98 29.39 5.61 -1.62
N LEU A 99 30.44 4.85 -1.96
CA LEU A 99 31.34 5.23 -3.05
C LEU A 99 30.47 5.35 -4.31
N ASP A 100 30.53 6.50 -4.98
CA ASP A 100 30.02 6.74 -6.35
C ASP A 100 28.57 7.22 -6.58
N ASN A 101 27.80 7.61 -5.56
CA ASN A 101 26.46 8.18 -5.76
C ASN A 101 26.38 9.68 -5.50
N THR A 102 25.73 10.43 -6.41
CA THR A 102 25.34 11.83 -6.17
C THR A 102 24.29 11.92 -5.07
N GLU A 103 24.18 13.07 -4.38
CA GLU A 103 23.13 13.29 -3.37
C GLU A 103 21.72 13.05 -3.94
N GLU A 104 21.51 13.41 -5.21
CA GLU A 104 20.27 13.15 -5.94
C GLU A 104 19.98 11.65 -6.11
N THR A 105 20.99 10.85 -6.45
CA THR A 105 20.84 9.39 -6.56
C THR A 105 20.52 8.76 -5.21
N VAL A 106 21.17 9.23 -4.14
CA VAL A 106 20.90 8.77 -2.77
C VAL A 106 19.47 9.13 -2.35
N LEU A 107 19.05 10.37 -2.62
CA LEU A 107 17.71 10.84 -2.32
C LEU A 107 16.64 10.05 -3.09
N HIS A 108 16.87 9.76 -4.38
CA HIS A 108 15.97 8.92 -5.17
C HIS A 108 15.80 7.53 -4.54
N ARG A 109 16.90 6.83 -4.23
CA ARG A 109 16.83 5.48 -3.63
C ARG A 109 16.19 5.49 -2.24
N LEU A 110 16.47 6.52 -1.43
CA LEU A 110 15.80 6.71 -0.14
C LEU A 110 14.31 6.92 -0.31
N SER A 111 13.89 7.71 -1.30
CA SER A 111 12.47 7.96 -1.57
C SER A 111 11.73 6.69 -2.00
N GLU A 112 12.30 5.87 -2.90
CA GLU A 112 11.71 4.58 -3.28
C GLU A 112 11.56 3.64 -2.08
N THR A 113 12.61 3.55 -1.25
CA THR A 113 12.61 2.76 -0.02
C THR A 113 11.55 3.27 0.95
N PHE A 114 11.48 4.58 1.13
CA PHE A 114 10.53 5.23 2.03
C PHE A 114 9.09 4.96 1.62
N GLY A 115 8.79 5.05 0.31
CA GLY A 115 7.49 4.71 -0.25
C GLY A 115 7.05 3.28 0.11
N LEU A 116 7.92 2.28 -0.10
CA LEU A 116 7.64 0.88 0.26
C LEU A 116 7.40 0.70 1.76
N LEU A 117 8.19 1.34 2.62
CA LEU A 117 8.02 1.26 4.07
C LEU A 117 6.69 1.88 4.53
N LEU A 118 6.31 3.03 3.95
CA LEU A 118 5.01 3.66 4.22
C LEU A 118 3.85 2.76 3.80
N LEU A 119 3.90 2.16 2.61
CA LEU A 119 2.88 1.22 2.15
C LEU A 119 2.83 -0.05 3.02
N SER A 120 3.97 -0.52 3.53
CA SER A 120 4.03 -1.63 4.49
C SER A 120 3.25 -1.29 5.76
N ALA A 121 3.48 -0.09 6.30
CA ALA A 121 2.83 0.37 7.51
C ALA A 121 1.32 0.65 7.28
N ALA A 122 0.95 1.11 6.08
CA ALA A 122 -0.44 1.28 5.67
C ALA A 122 -1.20 -0.06 5.59
N GLU A 123 -0.61 -1.11 5.00
CA GLU A 123 -1.20 -2.45 4.97
C GLU A 123 -1.40 -3.04 6.38
N LEU A 124 -0.62 -2.58 7.38
CA LEU A 124 -0.75 -2.92 8.80
C LEU A 124 -1.68 -1.98 9.59
N GLY A 125 -2.28 -0.96 8.96
CA GLY A 125 -3.21 -0.04 9.62
C GLY A 125 -2.56 1.05 10.47
N LEU A 126 -1.28 1.37 10.27
CA LEU A 126 -0.49 2.25 11.16
C LEU A 126 -0.55 3.75 10.80
N PHE A 127 -1.63 4.24 10.17
CA PHE A 127 -1.72 5.63 9.65
C PHE A 127 -1.45 6.70 10.72
N ASN A 128 -2.02 6.51 11.92
CA ASN A 128 -1.86 7.47 13.03
C ASN A 128 -0.39 7.66 13.43
N ASN A 129 0.43 6.60 13.32
CA ASN A 129 1.85 6.66 13.63
C ASN A 129 2.67 7.42 12.56
N LEU A 130 2.12 7.61 11.36
CA LEU A 130 2.78 8.22 10.20
C LEU A 130 2.31 9.65 9.94
N LYS A 131 1.26 10.11 10.65
CA LYS A 131 0.63 11.42 10.46
C LYS A 131 1.62 12.58 10.53
N GLN A 132 2.49 12.60 11.53
CA GLN A 132 3.44 13.69 11.68
C GLN A 132 4.38 13.77 10.47
N ILE A 133 4.89 12.62 10.03
CA ILE A 133 5.87 12.53 8.95
C ILE A 133 5.25 12.97 7.61
N THR A 134 4.05 12.48 7.31
CA THR A 134 3.32 12.85 6.09
C THR A 134 2.95 14.34 6.08
N ASN A 135 2.49 14.89 7.21
CA ASN A 135 2.21 16.31 7.33
C ASN A 135 3.45 17.18 7.13
N GLU A 136 4.60 16.82 7.71
CA GLU A 136 5.84 17.57 7.53
C GLU A 136 6.31 17.61 6.07
N LEU A 137 6.13 16.52 5.31
CA LEU A 137 6.48 16.44 3.89
C LEU A 137 5.50 17.18 2.98
N LEU A 138 4.21 17.18 3.32
CA LEU A 138 3.14 17.78 2.50
C LEU A 138 2.88 19.26 2.79
N HIS A 139 3.65 19.87 3.71
CA HIS A 139 3.54 21.29 4.02
C HIS A 139 4.87 22.01 3.80
N GLN A 140 4.77 23.34 3.66
CA GLN A 140 5.96 24.19 3.60
C GLN A 140 6.74 24.10 4.92
N PRO A 141 8.09 24.10 4.87
CA PRO A 141 8.93 24.42 3.72
C PRO A 141 9.38 23.22 2.84
N LEU A 142 8.95 22.00 3.17
CA LEU A 142 9.47 20.79 2.51
C LEU A 142 8.73 20.44 1.21
N LEU A 143 7.45 20.81 1.10
CA LEU A 143 6.56 20.43 0.01
C LEU A 143 7.20 20.54 -1.38
N ASP A 144 7.71 21.71 -1.76
CA ASP A 144 8.22 21.93 -3.13
C ASP A 144 9.42 21.05 -3.43
N LYS A 145 10.34 20.93 -2.46
CA LYS A 145 11.54 20.11 -2.60
C LYS A 145 11.18 18.63 -2.61
N PHE A 146 10.24 18.22 -1.76
CA PHE A 146 9.75 16.86 -1.69
C PHE A 146 9.11 16.44 -3.03
N LEU A 147 8.18 17.24 -3.55
CA LEU A 147 7.54 16.97 -4.84
C LEU A 147 8.52 17.01 -6.00
N HIS A 148 9.54 17.87 -5.96
CA HIS A 148 10.50 17.96 -7.05
C HIS A 148 11.47 16.77 -7.09
N HIS A 149 12.05 16.39 -5.94
CA HIS A 149 13.18 15.45 -5.88
C HIS A 149 12.84 14.00 -5.52
N SER A 150 11.66 13.74 -4.93
CA SER A 150 11.31 12.38 -4.52
C SER A 150 10.76 11.56 -5.69
N SER A 151 10.86 10.23 -5.64
CA SER A 151 10.24 9.35 -6.62
C SER A 151 8.71 9.48 -6.61
N GLY A 152 8.09 9.16 -7.74
CA GLY A 152 6.62 9.11 -7.85
C GLY A 152 6.01 8.10 -6.87
N SER A 153 6.64 6.94 -6.70
CA SER A 153 6.21 5.93 -5.72
C SER A 153 6.17 6.49 -4.29
N CYS A 154 7.18 7.27 -3.90
CA CYS A 154 7.23 7.93 -2.60
C CYS A 154 6.12 8.97 -2.41
N ILE A 155 5.95 9.87 -3.39
CA ILE A 155 4.93 10.91 -3.37
C ILE A 155 3.54 10.27 -3.26
N ASN A 156 3.31 9.22 -4.06
CA ASN A 156 2.08 8.48 -4.05
C ASN A 156 1.81 7.79 -2.71
N ALA A 157 2.81 7.16 -2.10
CA ALA A 157 2.66 6.53 -0.78
C ALA A 157 2.38 7.53 0.34
N VAL A 158 3.03 8.71 0.32
CA VAL A 158 2.76 9.80 1.28
C VAL A 158 1.34 10.33 1.10
N ALA A 159 0.92 10.59 -0.14
CA ALA A 159 -0.43 11.04 -0.44
C ALA A 159 -1.48 10.00 0.00
N PHE A 160 -1.18 8.73 -0.23
CA PHE A 160 -2.01 7.61 0.16
C PHE A 160 -2.23 7.53 1.68
N VAL A 161 -1.16 7.65 2.46
CA VAL A 161 -1.22 7.62 3.92
C VAL A 161 -1.98 8.83 4.46
N ASP A 162 -1.75 10.04 3.91
CA ASP A 162 -2.41 11.27 4.36
C ASP A 162 -3.91 11.30 4.02
N ALA A 163 -4.30 10.82 2.83
CA ALA A 163 -5.71 10.75 2.41
C ALA A 163 -6.57 9.83 3.30
N ASN A 164 -5.94 8.90 4.01
CA ASN A 164 -6.62 7.95 4.89
C ASN A 164 -6.64 8.39 6.36
N ASP A 165 -6.15 9.59 6.69
CA ASP A 165 -6.35 10.17 8.01
C ASP A 165 -7.81 10.66 8.17
N SER A 166 -8.59 9.88 8.93
CA SER A 166 -10.02 10.09 9.16
C SER A 166 -10.41 11.41 9.87
N MET A 167 -9.47 12.12 10.50
CA MET A 167 -9.81 13.32 11.29
C MET A 167 -9.38 14.64 10.65
N TYR A 168 -8.26 14.67 9.92
CA TYR A 168 -7.73 15.90 9.31
C TYR A 168 -6.79 15.55 8.14
N SER A 169 -7.35 15.20 6.99
CA SER A 169 -6.53 15.02 5.78
C SER A 169 -6.16 16.39 5.20
N SER A 170 -4.87 16.60 4.91
CA SER A 170 -4.41 17.77 4.16
C SER A 170 -4.94 17.77 2.73
N MET A 171 -5.38 16.61 2.23
CA MET A 171 -6.03 16.42 0.93
C MET A 171 -7.42 17.06 0.80
N ASN A 172 -7.90 17.75 1.85
CA ASN A 172 -9.02 18.69 1.69
C ASN A 172 -8.60 19.97 0.94
N ASP A 173 -7.29 20.27 0.88
CA ASP A 173 -6.77 21.38 0.08
C ASP A 173 -6.64 20.97 -1.39
N THR A 174 -7.52 21.52 -2.23
CA THR A 174 -7.51 21.28 -3.68
C THR A 174 -6.19 21.71 -4.34
N ALA A 175 -5.51 22.74 -3.84
CA ALA A 175 -4.23 23.18 -4.40
C ALA A 175 -3.13 22.14 -4.16
N LEU A 176 -3.08 21.58 -2.95
CA LEU A 176 -2.15 20.51 -2.61
C LEU A 176 -2.40 19.26 -3.46
N VAL A 177 -3.66 18.84 -3.59
CA VAL A 177 -4.05 17.68 -4.42
C VAL A 177 -3.61 17.88 -5.87
N ASN A 178 -3.87 19.06 -6.45
CA ASN A 178 -3.45 19.37 -7.81
C ASN A 178 -1.92 19.34 -7.97
N ALA A 179 -1.17 19.90 -7.02
CA ALA A 179 0.29 19.88 -7.04
C ALA A 179 0.86 18.45 -6.98
N ILE A 180 0.25 17.59 -6.16
CA ILE A 180 0.61 16.16 -6.08
C ILE A 180 0.32 15.46 -7.41
N LEU A 181 -0.87 15.63 -7.98
CA LEU A 181 -1.25 15.00 -9.26
C LEU A 181 -0.38 15.47 -10.43
N GLU A 182 -0.05 16.76 -10.48
CA GLU A 182 0.88 17.30 -11.47
C GLU A 182 2.28 16.70 -11.31
N SER A 183 2.78 16.61 -10.08
CA SER A 183 4.09 15.98 -9.80
C SER A 183 4.11 14.50 -10.16
N LEU A 184 3.05 13.75 -9.84
CA LEU A 184 2.93 12.34 -10.21
C LEU A 184 2.86 12.14 -11.72
N SER A 185 2.15 13.02 -12.45
CA SER A 185 2.12 12.99 -13.92
C SER A 185 3.51 13.15 -14.51
N ASN A 186 4.31 14.07 -13.97
CA ASN A 186 5.69 14.28 -14.41
C ASN A 186 6.63 13.12 -14.02
N LYS A 187 6.20 12.24 -13.11
CA LYS A 187 7.00 11.14 -12.55
C LYS A 187 6.42 9.76 -12.86
N GLU A 188 5.52 9.64 -13.84
CA GLU A 188 4.79 8.39 -14.12
C GLU A 188 5.74 7.20 -14.32
N MET A 189 6.92 7.43 -14.92
CA MET A 189 7.90 6.40 -15.23
C MET A 189 8.51 5.72 -13.99
N SER A 190 8.33 6.32 -12.81
CA SER A 190 8.78 5.77 -11.52
C SER A 190 7.69 5.03 -10.76
N LEU A 191 6.47 4.94 -11.30
CA LEU A 191 5.34 4.24 -10.69
C LEU A 191 5.27 2.80 -11.20
N THR A 192 5.22 1.84 -10.29
CA THR A 192 4.92 0.44 -10.63
C THR A 192 3.41 0.20 -10.58
N THR A 193 2.94 -0.95 -11.07
CA THR A 193 1.52 -1.32 -11.04
C THR A 193 0.95 -1.30 -9.61
N ARG A 194 1.76 -1.68 -8.61
CA ARG A 194 1.44 -1.51 -7.19
C ARG A 194 1.14 -0.05 -6.85
N ASP A 195 2.03 0.86 -7.26
CA ASP A 195 1.87 2.27 -6.96
C ASP A 195 0.60 2.82 -7.61
N LEU A 196 0.32 2.43 -8.86
CA LEU A 196 -0.93 2.79 -9.54
C LEU A 196 -2.17 2.32 -8.81
N PHE A 197 -2.14 1.12 -8.21
CA PHE A 197 -3.23 0.62 -7.37
C PHE A 197 -3.49 1.54 -6.16
N TYR A 198 -2.45 1.91 -5.40
CA TYR A 198 -2.61 2.85 -4.28
C TYR A 198 -2.98 4.26 -4.73
N ALA A 199 -2.47 4.70 -5.90
CA ALA A 199 -2.83 5.97 -6.50
C ALA A 199 -4.33 6.04 -6.76
N LYS A 200 -4.88 5.01 -7.41
CA LYS A 200 -6.32 4.90 -7.65
C LYS A 200 -7.10 4.96 -6.34
N LEU A 201 -6.66 4.25 -5.29
CA LEU A 201 -7.35 4.24 -4.00
C LEU A 201 -7.48 5.62 -3.36
N TRP A 202 -6.36 6.35 -3.17
CA TRP A 202 -6.45 7.66 -2.52
C TRP A 202 -7.09 8.72 -3.41
N VAL A 203 -6.88 8.65 -4.74
CA VAL A 203 -7.53 9.56 -5.67
C VAL A 203 -9.04 9.34 -5.66
N THR A 204 -9.54 8.10 -5.64
CA THR A 204 -10.97 7.83 -5.48
C THR A 204 -11.48 8.36 -4.14
N ARG A 205 -10.71 8.19 -3.07
CA ARG A 205 -11.06 8.71 -1.74
C ARG A 205 -11.22 10.23 -1.76
N VAL A 206 -10.24 10.95 -2.32
CA VAL A 206 -10.21 12.42 -2.41
C VAL A 206 -11.16 12.96 -3.49
N GLY A 207 -11.45 12.19 -4.54
CA GLY A 207 -12.36 12.55 -5.63
C GLY A 207 -13.81 12.76 -5.19
N THR A 208 -14.16 12.31 -3.98
CA THR A 208 -15.43 12.68 -3.32
C THR A 208 -15.43 14.12 -2.77
N MET A 209 -14.27 14.80 -2.73
CA MET A 209 -14.04 16.08 -2.05
C MET A 209 -13.40 17.17 -2.95
N ALA A 210 -12.87 16.84 -4.14
CA ALA A 210 -12.13 17.75 -5.02
C ALA A 210 -12.70 17.83 -6.46
N PRO A 211 -12.31 18.82 -7.31
CA PRO A 211 -12.87 19.01 -8.65
C PRO A 211 -12.64 17.82 -9.58
N GLN A 212 -13.72 17.26 -10.12
CA GLN A 212 -13.69 15.99 -10.85
C GLN A 212 -12.85 15.99 -12.14
N ASN A 213 -12.68 17.13 -12.81
CA ASN A 213 -12.09 17.16 -14.17
C ASN A 213 -10.60 16.77 -14.22
N VAL A 214 -9.79 17.24 -13.26
CA VAL A 214 -8.33 16.94 -13.23
C VAL A 214 -8.10 15.51 -12.75
N ILE A 215 -8.85 15.09 -11.73
CA ILE A 215 -8.82 13.72 -11.18
C ILE A 215 -9.24 12.71 -12.25
N HIS A 216 -10.32 12.98 -12.98
CA HIS A 216 -10.81 12.08 -14.01
C HIS A 216 -9.83 11.98 -15.18
N SER A 217 -9.21 13.09 -15.61
CA SER A 217 -8.18 13.05 -16.66
C SER A 217 -6.91 12.31 -16.21
N PHE A 218 -6.45 12.51 -14.97
CA PHE A 218 -5.27 11.81 -14.44
C PHE A 218 -5.54 10.31 -14.31
N VAL A 219 -6.67 9.93 -13.70
CA VAL A 219 -7.10 8.54 -13.59
C VAL A 219 -7.28 7.94 -14.97
N GLN A 220 -7.94 8.60 -15.92
CA GLN A 220 -8.07 8.09 -17.28
C GLN A 220 -6.71 7.92 -17.97
N ASN A 221 -5.74 8.82 -17.78
CA ASN A 221 -4.44 8.69 -18.44
C ASN A 221 -3.51 7.66 -17.78
N VAL A 222 -3.59 7.51 -16.46
CA VAL A 222 -2.67 6.66 -15.66
C VAL A 222 -3.29 5.28 -15.35
N VAL A 223 -4.62 5.16 -15.37
CA VAL A 223 -5.42 3.95 -15.02
C VAL A 223 -6.01 3.23 -16.25
N MET A 224 -5.82 3.74 -17.47
CA MET A 224 -6.14 3.00 -18.72
C MET A 224 -5.23 1.79 -18.97
N LEU A 225 -4.42 1.37 -18.00
CA LEU A 225 -3.94 0.00 -17.97
C LEU A 225 -5.11 -0.91 -17.56
N ASP A 226 -5.82 -1.43 -18.57
CA ASP A 226 -6.74 -2.57 -18.52
C ASP A 226 -6.19 -3.80 -17.74
N HIS A 227 -4.95 -3.75 -17.26
CA HIS A 227 -4.30 -4.75 -16.43
C HIS A 227 -4.74 -4.81 -14.95
N VAL A 228 -5.44 -3.78 -14.43
CA VAL A 228 -5.96 -3.85 -13.04
C VAL A 228 -7.25 -4.69 -12.95
N SER A 229 -8.02 -4.77 -14.04
CA SER A 229 -9.27 -5.55 -14.09
C SER A 229 -9.07 -7.01 -14.49
N GLU A 230 -8.05 -7.33 -15.31
CA GLU A 230 -7.93 -8.67 -15.93
C GLU A 230 -7.38 -9.80 -15.04
N LEU A 231 -6.76 -9.51 -13.88
CA LEU A 231 -6.24 -10.55 -12.99
C LEU A 231 -7.20 -11.02 -11.89
N VAL A 232 -8.36 -10.36 -11.76
CA VAL A 232 -9.42 -10.71 -10.79
C VAL A 232 -10.37 -11.78 -11.34
N GLY A 233 -10.24 -12.17 -12.61
CA GLY A 233 -11.19 -13.04 -13.33
C GLY A 233 -11.06 -14.55 -13.10
N ALA A 234 -10.12 -15.01 -12.29
CA ALA A 234 -10.05 -16.44 -11.91
C ALA A 234 -10.61 -16.60 -10.51
N ALA A 235 -11.79 -17.23 -10.41
CA ALA A 235 -12.42 -17.54 -9.14
C ALA A 235 -11.39 -18.21 -8.21
N THR A 236 -11.02 -17.56 -7.11
CA THR A 236 -10.04 -18.14 -6.18
C THR A 236 -10.65 -19.34 -5.45
N ASP A 237 -9.81 -20.22 -4.88
CA ASP A 237 -10.29 -21.34 -4.05
C ASP A 237 -11.15 -20.85 -2.87
N ALA A 238 -10.92 -19.63 -2.35
CA ALA A 238 -11.75 -19.05 -1.31
C ALA A 238 -13.06 -18.47 -1.86
N GLU A 239 -13.10 -17.85 -3.03
CA GLU A 239 -14.37 -17.45 -3.67
C GLU A 239 -15.26 -18.68 -3.93
N THR A 240 -14.66 -19.81 -4.31
CA THR A 240 -15.36 -21.10 -4.44
C THR A 240 -15.90 -21.59 -3.09
N SER A 241 -15.14 -21.39 -2.01
CA SER A 241 -15.55 -21.76 -0.64
C SER A 241 -16.66 -20.85 -0.10
N VAL A 242 -16.56 -19.54 -0.31
CA VAL A 242 -17.61 -18.56 0.03
C VAL A 242 -18.86 -18.86 -0.77
N PHE A 243 -18.75 -19.12 -2.08
CA PHE A 243 -19.88 -19.51 -2.92
C PHE A 243 -20.56 -20.78 -2.42
N THR A 244 -19.78 -21.79 -2.02
CA THR A 244 -20.31 -23.03 -1.43
C THR A 244 -21.09 -22.75 -0.15
N LYS A 245 -20.54 -21.91 0.74
CA LYS A 245 -21.16 -21.56 2.02
C LYS A 245 -22.40 -20.68 1.87
N LEU A 246 -22.41 -19.77 0.90
CA LEU A 246 -23.59 -18.97 0.53
C LEU A 246 -24.73 -19.86 0.02
N ARG A 247 -24.38 -20.90 -0.77
CA ARG A 247 -25.34 -21.89 -1.25
C ARG A 247 -25.91 -22.75 -0.12
N GLU A 248 -25.08 -23.17 0.84
CA GLU A 248 -25.52 -23.86 2.06
C GLU A 248 -26.46 -23.00 2.91
N GLN A 249 -26.23 -21.68 2.93
CA GLN A 249 -27.07 -20.71 3.63
C GLN A 249 -28.32 -20.27 2.84
N HIS A 250 -28.55 -20.83 1.65
CA HIS A 250 -29.65 -20.46 0.74
C HIS A 250 -29.72 -18.96 0.44
N ARG A 251 -28.57 -18.30 0.29
CA ARG A 251 -28.52 -16.89 -0.11
C ARG A 251 -28.57 -16.74 -1.63
N ASP A 252 -29.34 -15.76 -2.10
CA ASP A 252 -29.39 -15.39 -3.51
C ASP A 252 -28.14 -14.58 -3.88
N VAL A 253 -27.36 -15.12 -4.80
CA VAL A 253 -26.14 -14.50 -5.35
C VAL A 253 -26.31 -14.38 -6.86
N ASP A 254 -26.17 -13.17 -7.38
CA ASP A 254 -26.09 -12.90 -8.81
C ASP A 254 -24.73 -13.37 -9.32
N MET A 255 -24.70 -14.02 -10.49
CA MET A 255 -23.45 -14.46 -11.13
C MET A 255 -22.70 -13.32 -11.84
N ASP A 256 -23.14 -12.08 -11.63
CA ASP A 256 -22.53 -10.87 -12.20
C ASP A 256 -21.60 -10.23 -11.17
N PHE A 257 -20.45 -9.72 -11.65
CA PHE A 257 -19.54 -8.95 -10.81
C PHE A 257 -19.98 -7.49 -10.76
N LEU A 258 -19.96 -6.90 -9.56
CA LEU A 258 -20.16 -5.47 -9.38
C LEU A 258 -18.80 -4.78 -9.31
N THR A 259 -18.58 -3.80 -10.17
CA THR A 259 -17.41 -2.91 -10.06
C THR A 259 -17.81 -1.65 -9.32
N LEU A 260 -17.28 -1.47 -8.11
CA LEU A 260 -17.31 -0.20 -7.39
C LEU A 260 -15.88 0.29 -7.30
N GLU A 261 -15.48 1.18 -8.21
CA GLU A 261 -14.08 1.58 -8.32
C GLU A 261 -13.49 2.00 -6.97
N PRO A 262 -12.27 1.52 -6.63
CA PRO A 262 -11.35 0.74 -7.47
C PRO A 262 -11.53 -0.79 -7.40
N PHE A 263 -12.58 -1.28 -6.74
CA PHE A 263 -12.75 -2.68 -6.41
C PHE A 263 -13.77 -3.39 -7.30
N VAL A 264 -13.48 -4.66 -7.59
CA VAL A 264 -14.44 -5.59 -8.18
C VAL A 264 -14.94 -6.54 -7.08
N PHE A 265 -16.25 -6.71 -7.03
CA PHE A 265 -16.96 -7.58 -6.10
C PHE A 265 -17.60 -8.72 -6.90
N PRO A 266 -17.08 -9.95 -6.78
CA PRO A 266 -17.53 -11.07 -7.60
C PRO A 266 -18.77 -11.79 -7.04
N LEU A 267 -19.10 -11.58 -5.76
CA LEU A 267 -20.22 -12.23 -5.08
C LEU A 267 -21.21 -11.19 -4.59
N VAL A 268 -22.26 -10.96 -5.38
CA VAL A 268 -23.18 -9.83 -5.22
C VAL A 268 -24.60 -10.33 -5.09
N SER A 269 -25.42 -9.65 -4.30
CA SER A 269 -26.87 -9.82 -4.30
C SER A 269 -27.52 -8.46 -4.59
N SER A 270 -27.89 -8.22 -5.85
CA SER A 270 -28.45 -6.93 -6.29
C SER A 270 -29.80 -6.65 -5.65
N MET A 271 -30.59 -7.70 -5.38
CA MET A 271 -31.88 -7.63 -4.70
C MET A 271 -31.77 -7.07 -3.28
N SER A 272 -30.77 -7.53 -2.51
CA SER A 272 -30.55 -7.11 -1.13
C SER A 272 -29.51 -6.00 -0.99
N LYS A 273 -28.85 -5.61 -2.08
CA LYS A 273 -27.66 -4.75 -2.11
C LYS A 273 -26.56 -5.22 -1.17
N GLU A 274 -26.34 -6.52 -1.12
CA GLU A 274 -25.30 -7.14 -0.30
C GLU A 274 -24.11 -7.56 -1.15
N LEU A 275 -22.90 -7.38 -0.61
CA LEU A 275 -21.65 -7.87 -1.16
C LEU A 275 -21.08 -8.89 -0.18
N TYR A 276 -20.85 -10.11 -0.66
CA TYR A 276 -20.39 -11.19 0.20
C TYR A 276 -18.87 -11.30 0.13
N GLU A 277 -18.22 -11.10 1.27
CA GLU A 277 -16.77 -11.23 1.40
C GLU A 277 -16.45 -12.24 2.50
N PRO A 278 -15.35 -12.99 2.41
CA PRO A 278 -14.92 -13.85 3.51
C PRO A 278 -14.58 -13.01 4.76
N ASP A 279 -14.93 -13.51 5.95
CA ASP A 279 -14.63 -12.86 7.24
C ASP A 279 -13.13 -12.83 7.59
N HIS A 280 -12.34 -13.60 6.85
CA HIS A 280 -10.89 -13.59 6.87
C HIS A 280 -10.40 -13.19 5.48
N ALA A 281 -9.49 -12.21 5.40
CA ALA A 281 -8.66 -12.08 4.19
C ALA A 281 -8.04 -13.46 3.92
N GLU A 282 -7.88 -13.85 2.66
CA GLU A 282 -7.11 -15.03 2.28
C GLU A 282 -5.66 -14.93 2.80
N CYS A 283 -5.44 -15.20 4.09
CA CYS A 283 -4.17 -15.35 4.76
C CYS A 283 -4.15 -16.78 5.24
N TYR A 284 -3.51 -17.67 4.50
CA TYR A 284 -3.37 -19.08 4.91
C TYR A 284 -2.43 -19.31 6.13
N PHE A 285 -2.14 -18.27 6.93
CA PHE A 285 -1.34 -18.32 8.16
C PHE A 285 -1.69 -17.05 8.97
N ASP A 286 -2.04 -16.99 10.25
CA ASP A 286 -2.15 -17.95 11.36
C ASP A 286 -3.61 -18.16 11.80
N GLN A 287 -3.91 -19.32 12.39
CA GLN A 287 -5.23 -19.71 12.91
C GLN A 287 -5.80 -18.86 14.06
N ASP A 288 -5.16 -17.75 14.46
CA ASP A 288 -5.56 -16.96 15.64
C ASP A 288 -5.70 -15.44 15.44
N ALA A 289 -5.49 -14.90 14.24
CA ALA A 289 -5.53 -13.44 14.04
C ALA A 289 -6.90 -12.91 13.59
N ARG A 290 -7.99 -13.22 14.33
CA ARG A 290 -9.29 -12.52 14.17
C ARG A 290 -9.20 -11.01 14.43
N THR A 291 -8.09 -10.54 14.99
CA THR A 291 -7.85 -9.15 15.39
C THR A 291 -7.28 -8.26 14.28
N TRP A 292 -6.89 -8.81 13.12
CA TRP A 292 -6.22 -8.06 12.05
C TRP A 292 -7.03 -8.16 10.75
N LYS A 293 -8.24 -7.58 10.75
CA LYS A 293 -8.91 -7.29 9.48
C LYS A 293 -8.01 -6.30 8.74
N ARG A 294 -7.40 -6.76 7.64
CA ARG A 294 -6.45 -5.95 6.85
C ARG A 294 -7.13 -4.66 6.41
N GLU A 295 -6.38 -3.57 6.41
CA GLU A 295 -6.96 -2.27 6.08
C GLU A 295 -7.56 -2.25 4.66
N TYR A 296 -6.99 -3.01 3.72
CA TYR A 296 -7.60 -3.25 2.40
C TYR A 296 -9.07 -3.72 2.45
N LEU A 297 -9.42 -4.63 3.36
CA LEU A 297 -10.81 -5.10 3.53
C LEU A 297 -11.68 -4.03 4.19
N ASN A 298 -11.11 -3.22 5.08
CA ASN A 298 -11.81 -2.06 5.63
C ASN A 298 -12.12 -1.05 4.51
N TRP A 299 -11.18 -0.81 3.59
CA TRP A 299 -11.40 0.08 2.45
C TRP A 299 -12.44 -0.46 1.47
N ARG A 300 -12.40 -1.74 1.13
CA ARG A 300 -13.44 -2.36 0.30
C ARG A 300 -14.83 -2.17 0.91
N LYS A 301 -14.93 -2.42 2.22
CA LYS A 301 -16.16 -2.20 2.98
C LYS A 301 -16.58 -0.73 2.99
N MET A 302 -15.69 0.20 3.27
CA MET A 302 -16.01 1.64 3.27
C MET A 302 -16.45 2.12 1.88
N THR A 303 -15.80 1.68 0.80
CA THR A 303 -16.17 2.03 -0.57
C THR A 303 -17.54 1.46 -0.91
N ALA A 304 -17.81 0.20 -0.59
CA ALA A 304 -19.12 -0.41 -0.75
C ALA A 304 -20.21 0.36 0.02
N ASP A 305 -20.00 0.59 1.32
CA ASP A 305 -20.93 1.29 2.19
C ASP A 305 -21.22 2.72 1.66
N SER A 306 -20.20 3.44 1.18
CA SER A 306 -20.36 4.78 0.58
C SER A 306 -21.15 4.78 -0.73
N ASN A 307 -21.16 3.66 -1.45
CA ASN A 307 -21.94 3.45 -2.67
C ASN A 307 -23.31 2.82 -2.39
N GLY A 308 -23.71 2.70 -1.11
CA GLY A 308 -25.01 2.16 -0.69
C GLY A 308 -25.11 0.65 -0.79
N TRP A 309 -23.99 -0.06 -0.76
CA TRP A 309 -23.90 -1.52 -0.71
C TRP A 309 -23.42 -1.98 0.66
N LYS A 310 -24.00 -3.05 1.18
CA LYS A 310 -23.65 -3.60 2.49
C LYS A 310 -22.69 -4.78 2.33
N VAL A 311 -21.48 -4.68 2.88
CA VAL A 311 -20.58 -5.84 2.94
C VAL A 311 -21.02 -6.77 4.07
N VAL A 312 -21.28 -8.03 3.72
CA VAL A 312 -21.60 -9.10 4.65
C VAL A 312 -20.45 -10.08 4.71
N ASP A 313 -19.78 -10.09 5.86
CA ASP A 313 -18.69 -11.00 6.15
C ASP A 313 -19.23 -12.45 6.29
N ILE A 314 -18.74 -13.36 5.47
CA ILE A 314 -19.07 -14.78 5.47
C ILE A 314 -18.00 -15.51 6.27
N ILE A 315 -18.40 -15.99 7.45
CA ILE A 315 -17.55 -16.82 8.30
C ILE A 315 -17.28 -18.11 7.55
N LEU A 316 -16.02 -18.41 7.19
CA LEU A 316 -15.61 -19.65 6.53
C LEU A 316 -15.25 -20.76 7.52
#